data_AF-A0A538CLN6-F1
#
_entry.id   AF-A0A538CLN6-F1
#
_cell.length_a   1.000
_cell.length_b   1.000
_cell.length_c   1.000
_cell.angle_alpha   90.00
_cell.angle_beta   90.00
_cell.angle_gamma   90.00
#
_symmetry.space_group_name_H-M   'P 1'
#
loop_
_entity.id
_entity.type
_entity.pdbx_description
1 polymer ?
#
loop_
_entity_poly.entity_id
_entity_poly.type
_entity_poly.pdbx_seq_one_letter_code
_entity_poly.pdbx_strand_id
1 'polypeptide(L)'
;MFRRTHSLLVVAAVSALLTAGAGNAANVTATATVSAGSLSLSSSAAPSVSATLNGTDQTPTYTMGLSANDETGSGTGWNLTVTSTSFSTGGGSPHTLPTNTSAITAITASCAQGTCTNPTNSVSYPLGVPAGGSAPTAVKFFNAAADSGMGDFTVTPTVRVTILANAYAGTYTSTVTLAVVSGP
;
A
#
# COMPACT_ATOMS: atom_id res chain seq x y z
N MET A 1 -90.03 -63.65 14.59
CA MET A 1 -89.51 -65.02 14.39
C MET A 1 -88.15 -64.90 13.73
N PHE A 2 -87.07 -65.25 14.43
CA PHE A 2 -85.68 -65.47 13.96
C PHE A 2 -84.92 -64.29 13.28
N ARG A 3 -83.62 -64.01 13.50
CA ARG A 3 -82.56 -64.49 14.40
C ARG A 3 -81.38 -63.48 14.30
N ARG A 4 -80.64 -63.31 15.39
CA ARG A 4 -79.36 -62.57 15.54
C ARG A 4 -78.30 -62.93 14.49
N THR A 5 -77.44 -61.96 14.14
CA THR A 5 -75.97 -62.15 14.10
C THR A 5 -75.19 -60.83 14.19
N HIS A 6 -74.24 -60.81 15.12
CA HIS A 6 -73.19 -59.79 15.27
C HIS A 6 -72.17 -59.90 14.14
N SER A 7 -71.57 -58.78 13.73
CA SER A 7 -70.16 -58.73 13.31
C SER A 7 -69.64 -57.30 13.35
N LEU A 8 -68.69 -57.06 14.25
CA LEU A 8 -67.79 -55.91 14.24
C LEU A 8 -67.07 -55.86 12.89
N LEU A 9 -67.00 -54.68 12.28
CA LEU A 9 -65.97 -54.38 11.29
C LEU A 9 -65.28 -53.08 11.68
N VAL A 10 -64.08 -53.26 12.26
CA VAL A 10 -63.10 -52.21 12.54
C VAL A 10 -62.56 -51.74 11.19
N VAL A 11 -62.90 -50.53 10.75
CA VAL A 11 -62.26 -49.92 9.59
C VAL A 11 -61.01 -49.19 10.10
N ALA A 12 -59.86 -49.82 9.87
CA ALA A 12 -58.55 -49.25 10.17
C ALA A 12 -58.27 -48.05 9.26
N ALA A 13 -58.05 -46.87 9.85
CA ALA A 13 -57.56 -45.70 9.14
C ALA A 13 -56.09 -45.93 8.76
N VAL A 14 -55.83 -46.24 7.48
CA VAL A 14 -54.47 -46.33 6.95
C VAL A 14 -53.94 -44.90 6.79
N SER A 15 -53.18 -44.43 7.78
CA SER A 15 -52.39 -43.21 7.67
C SER A 15 -51.20 -43.51 6.76
N ALA A 16 -51.25 -43.09 5.50
CA ALA A 16 -50.12 -43.19 4.58
C ALA A 16 -49.02 -42.22 5.04
N LEU A 17 -48.04 -42.74 5.77
CA LEU A 17 -46.81 -42.03 6.11
C LEU A 17 -46.05 -41.78 4.80
N LEU A 18 -46.03 -40.54 4.30
CA LEU A 18 -45.11 -40.12 3.26
C LEU A 18 -43.69 -40.19 3.85
N THR A 19 -42.98 -41.29 3.57
CA THR A 19 -41.55 -41.38 3.87
C THR A 19 -40.83 -40.39 2.97
N ALA A 20 -40.48 -39.20 3.49
CA ALA A 20 -39.53 -38.32 2.83
C ALA A 20 -38.23 -39.12 2.64
N GLY A 21 -37.88 -39.43 1.39
CA GLY A 21 -36.64 -40.14 1.08
C GLY A 21 -35.45 -39.36 1.63
N ALA A 22 -34.61 -40.01 2.43
CA ALA A 22 -33.38 -39.39 2.90
C ALA A 22 -32.52 -39.04 1.67
N GLY A 23 -32.27 -37.76 1.43
CA GLY A 23 -31.39 -37.33 0.34
C GLY A 23 -29.96 -37.81 0.61
N ASN A 24 -29.35 -38.48 -0.36
CA ASN A 24 -27.92 -38.82 -0.29
C ASN A 24 -27.08 -37.60 -0.68
N ALA A 25 -26.20 -37.16 0.20
CA ALA A 25 -25.17 -36.17 -0.12
C ALA A 25 -23.81 -36.86 -0.27
N ALA A 26 -23.01 -36.42 -1.25
CA ALA A 26 -21.63 -36.82 -1.42
C ALA A 26 -20.72 -35.59 -1.27
N ASN A 27 -19.60 -35.75 -0.56
CA ASN A 27 -18.59 -34.70 -0.41
C ASN A 27 -17.42 -35.01 -1.35
N VAL A 28 -16.96 -34.00 -2.10
CA VAL A 28 -15.76 -34.07 -2.94
C VAL A 28 -14.81 -32.98 -2.47
N THR A 29 -13.57 -33.35 -2.17
CA THR A 29 -12.51 -32.39 -1.81
C THR A 29 -11.85 -31.87 -3.08
N ALA A 30 -11.90 -30.55 -3.28
CA ALA A 30 -11.09 -29.86 -4.27
C ALA A 30 -9.98 -29.09 -3.56
N THR A 31 -8.75 -29.15 -4.08
CA THR A 31 -7.59 -28.45 -3.54
C THR A 31 -7.11 -27.41 -4.55
N ALA A 32 -6.92 -26.18 -4.08
CA ALA A 32 -6.24 -25.12 -4.82
C ALA A 32 -4.94 -24.75 -4.11
N THR A 33 -3.84 -24.71 -4.85
CA THR A 33 -2.54 -24.25 -4.34
C THR A 33 -2.28 -22.85 -4.86
N VAL A 34 -1.94 -21.93 -3.95
CA VAL A 34 -1.56 -20.55 -4.28
C VAL A 34 -0.08 -20.38 -3.92
N SER A 35 0.71 -19.84 -4.84
CA SER A 35 2.13 -19.57 -4.65
C SER A 35 2.34 -18.07 -4.41
N ALA A 36 3.26 -17.73 -3.49
CA ALA A 36 3.64 -16.35 -3.22
C ALA A 36 4.44 -15.73 -4.38
N GLY A 37 4.19 -14.45 -4.64
CA GLY A 37 5.03 -13.57 -5.45
C GLY A 37 6.11 -12.87 -4.63
N SER A 38 6.40 -11.61 -4.94
CA SER A 38 7.45 -10.82 -4.31
C SER A 38 6.95 -9.49 -3.74
N LEU A 39 7.74 -8.92 -2.83
CA LEU A 39 7.64 -7.52 -2.41
C LEU A 39 8.63 -6.69 -3.23
N SER A 40 8.16 -5.65 -3.91
CA SER A 40 9.01 -4.83 -4.79
C SER A 40 8.63 -3.36 -4.80
N LEU A 41 9.62 -2.52 -5.14
CA LEU A 41 9.46 -1.09 -5.31
C LEU A 41 10.15 -0.66 -6.60
N SER A 42 9.46 0.15 -7.39
CA SER A 42 10.01 0.77 -8.59
C SER A 42 9.53 2.21 -8.76
N SER A 43 10.25 2.97 -9.57
CA SER A 43 9.90 4.34 -9.95
C SER A 43 10.49 4.65 -11.31
N SER A 44 9.71 5.30 -12.16
CA SER A 44 10.16 5.91 -13.41
C SER A 44 10.13 7.44 -13.33
N ALA A 45 9.93 8.00 -12.13
CA ALA A 45 9.76 9.43 -11.95
C ALA A 45 11.10 10.16 -12.10
N ALA A 46 11.11 11.24 -12.88
CA ALA A 46 12.18 12.22 -12.94
C ALA A 46 11.65 13.58 -12.42
N PRO A 47 11.35 13.69 -11.12
CA PRO A 47 10.75 14.89 -10.57
C PRO A 47 11.69 16.09 -10.69
N SER A 48 11.11 17.27 -10.88
CA SER A 48 11.84 18.53 -10.86
C SER A 48 11.00 19.64 -10.23
N VAL A 49 11.67 20.64 -9.68
CA VAL A 49 11.08 21.89 -9.21
C VAL A 49 11.87 23.06 -9.78
N SER A 50 11.19 24.19 -9.93
CA SER A 50 11.81 25.46 -10.26
C SER A 50 11.30 26.53 -9.32
N ALA A 51 12.14 27.53 -9.07
CA ALA A 51 11.78 28.73 -8.33
C ALA A 51 12.59 29.91 -8.88
N THR A 52 12.00 31.10 -8.82
CA THR A 52 12.70 32.36 -9.11
C THR A 52 12.96 33.07 -7.80
N LEU A 53 14.22 33.41 -7.53
CA LEU A 53 14.58 34.17 -6.34
C LEU A 53 14.00 35.58 -6.43
N ASN A 54 13.30 36.00 -5.39
CA ASN A 54 12.61 37.29 -5.31
C ASN A 54 12.93 38.05 -4.01
N GLY A 55 13.96 37.63 -3.27
CA GLY A 55 14.32 38.18 -1.97
C GLY A 55 13.63 37.50 -0.77
N THR A 56 12.76 36.51 -0.99
CA THR A 56 12.17 35.68 0.08
C THR A 56 12.40 34.19 -0.19
N ASP A 57 12.26 33.37 0.86
CA ASP A 57 12.32 31.92 0.73
C ASP A 57 11.21 31.40 -0.19
N GLN A 58 11.56 30.42 -1.01
CA GLN A 58 10.66 29.75 -1.94
C GLN A 58 10.42 28.32 -1.49
N THR A 59 9.20 27.81 -1.70
CA THR A 59 8.82 26.46 -1.27
C THR A 59 8.12 25.65 -2.36
N PRO A 60 8.73 25.50 -3.56
CA PRO A 60 8.12 24.70 -4.63
C PRO A 60 7.94 23.25 -4.21
N THR A 61 6.99 22.57 -4.87
CA THR A 61 6.65 21.18 -4.61
C THR A 61 6.73 20.34 -5.87
N TYR A 62 7.08 19.06 -5.70
CA TYR A 62 6.96 18.03 -6.74
C TYR A 62 6.34 16.76 -6.18
N THR A 63 5.91 15.88 -7.09
CA THR A 63 5.41 14.54 -6.74
C THR A 63 6.34 13.45 -7.26
N MET A 64 6.45 12.33 -6.54
CA MET A 64 7.16 11.14 -7.00
C MET A 64 6.16 10.02 -7.27
N GLY A 65 6.07 9.50 -8.49
CA GLY A 65 5.27 8.31 -8.78
C GLY A 65 6.04 7.04 -8.47
N LEU A 66 5.58 6.25 -7.50
CA LEU A 66 6.19 4.99 -7.08
C LEU A 66 5.20 3.84 -7.30
N SER A 67 5.70 2.68 -7.72
CA SER A 67 4.95 1.42 -7.72
C SER A 67 5.47 0.53 -6.60
N ALA A 68 4.64 0.29 -5.59
CA ALA A 68 4.92 -0.59 -4.46
C ALA A 68 3.99 -1.80 -4.54
N ASN A 69 4.57 -2.98 -4.76
CA ASN A 69 3.83 -4.19 -5.07
C ASN A 69 4.13 -5.24 -4.00
N ASP A 70 3.09 -5.72 -3.32
CA ASP A 70 3.18 -6.81 -2.34
C ASP A 70 2.33 -7.99 -2.79
N GLU A 71 2.96 -8.87 -3.55
CA GLU A 71 2.37 -10.12 -4.05
C GLU A 71 2.73 -11.32 -3.15
N THR A 72 3.24 -11.07 -1.94
CA THR A 72 3.75 -12.14 -1.07
C THR A 72 2.64 -13.01 -0.49
N GLY A 73 1.40 -12.50 -0.42
CA GLY A 73 0.28 -13.20 0.21
C GLY A 73 0.43 -13.38 1.73
N SER A 74 1.40 -12.71 2.35
CA SER A 74 1.82 -12.98 3.73
C SER A 74 1.08 -12.17 4.79
N GLY A 75 0.50 -11.02 4.42
CA GLY A 75 -0.14 -10.10 5.35
C GLY A 75 0.82 -9.42 6.33
N THR A 76 2.14 -9.56 6.17
CA THR A 76 3.11 -8.98 7.13
C THR A 76 3.13 -7.46 7.14
N GLY A 77 2.60 -6.82 6.09
CA GLY A 77 2.80 -5.40 5.82
C GLY A 77 4.23 -5.11 5.34
N TRP A 78 4.51 -3.82 5.12
CA TRP A 78 5.76 -3.32 4.59
C TRP A 78 5.94 -1.83 4.89
N ASN A 79 7.14 -1.32 4.71
CA ASN A 79 7.41 0.10 4.80
C ASN A 79 8.32 0.61 3.69
N LEU A 80 8.18 1.89 3.37
CA LEU A 80 9.04 2.60 2.43
C LEU A 80 9.96 3.54 3.19
N THR A 81 11.24 3.50 2.84
CA THR A 81 12.26 4.36 3.41
C THR A 81 12.83 5.33 2.39
N VAL A 82 13.22 6.53 2.84
CA VAL A 82 13.79 7.58 2.01
C VAL A 82 15.02 8.19 2.66
N THR A 83 16.02 8.51 1.84
CA THR A 83 17.17 9.36 2.15
C THR A 83 17.60 10.05 0.86
N SER A 84 18.43 11.10 0.94
CA SER A 84 18.98 11.73 -0.25
C SER A 84 20.39 12.26 -0.06
N THR A 85 21.06 12.62 -1.15
CA THR A 85 22.18 13.56 -1.07
C THR A 85 21.65 14.99 -0.92
N SER A 86 22.47 15.91 -0.40
CA SER A 86 22.17 17.34 -0.44
C SER A 86 22.05 17.81 -1.90
N PHE A 87 21.11 18.70 -2.15
CA PHE A 87 21.05 19.43 -3.42
C PHE A 87 22.37 20.19 -3.64
N SER A 88 23.03 19.96 -4.76
CA SER A 88 24.34 20.53 -5.10
C SER A 88 24.39 20.99 -6.55
N THR A 89 25.07 22.10 -6.81
CA THR A 89 25.38 22.52 -8.19
C THR A 89 26.46 21.67 -8.86
N GLY A 90 27.11 20.76 -8.11
CA GLY A 90 28.23 19.97 -8.58
C GLY A 90 29.48 20.81 -8.89
N GLY A 91 30.45 20.19 -9.58
CA GLY A 91 31.72 20.82 -9.96
C GLY A 91 32.76 20.87 -8.83
N GLY A 92 33.90 21.51 -9.10
CA GLY A 92 35.03 21.59 -8.15
C GLY A 92 34.82 22.55 -6.96
N SER A 93 33.79 23.39 -7.01
CA SER A 93 33.41 24.32 -5.93
C SER A 93 31.88 24.42 -5.86
N PRO A 94 31.21 23.40 -5.29
CA PRO A 94 29.76 23.31 -5.30
C PRO A 94 29.10 24.27 -4.32
N HIS A 95 27.96 24.83 -4.73
CA HIS A 95 26.98 25.41 -3.81
C HIS A 95 25.97 24.34 -3.40
N THR A 96 25.61 24.31 -2.11
CA THR A 96 24.67 23.32 -1.57
C THR A 96 23.49 23.99 -0.90
N LEU A 97 22.32 23.38 -1.01
CA LEU A 97 21.17 23.76 -0.18
C LEU A 97 21.29 23.09 1.21
N PRO A 98 20.67 23.65 2.26
CA PRO A 98 20.66 23.04 3.59
C PRO A 98 20.15 21.59 3.59
N THR A 99 20.65 20.76 4.51
CA THR A 99 20.30 19.33 4.60
C THR A 99 18.84 19.07 5.00
N ASN A 100 18.15 20.07 5.55
CA ASN A 100 16.73 20.03 5.91
C ASN A 100 15.82 20.70 4.86
N THR A 101 16.31 20.88 3.63
CA THR A 101 15.58 21.53 2.53
C THR A 101 14.31 20.76 2.13
N SER A 102 14.36 19.43 2.12
CA SER A 102 13.30 18.57 1.60
C SER A 102 12.40 18.03 2.70
N ALA A 103 11.08 18.09 2.50
CA ALA A 103 10.11 17.43 3.37
C ALA A 103 8.95 16.83 2.56
N ILE A 104 8.58 15.59 2.88
CA ILE A 104 7.35 14.97 2.39
C ILE A 104 6.18 15.55 3.19
N THR A 105 5.19 16.08 2.48
CA THR A 105 4.09 16.85 3.06
C THR A 105 2.76 16.11 3.06
N ALA A 106 2.58 15.23 2.08
CA ALA A 106 1.41 14.39 1.92
C ALA A 106 1.80 13.19 1.06
N ILE A 107 1.05 12.10 1.20
CA ILE A 107 1.18 10.91 0.36
C ILE A 107 -0.21 10.39 0.04
N THR A 108 -0.44 10.02 -1.21
CA THR A 108 -1.60 9.23 -1.63
C THR A 108 -1.14 7.82 -2.01
N ALA A 109 -1.95 6.81 -1.71
CA ALA A 109 -1.75 5.45 -2.17
C ALA A 109 -3.07 4.93 -2.75
N SER A 110 -3.01 4.33 -3.94
CA SER A 110 -4.18 3.78 -4.63
C SER A 110 -3.85 2.41 -5.22
N CYS A 111 -4.79 1.48 -5.11
CA CYS A 111 -4.72 0.19 -5.80
C CYS A 111 -4.55 0.43 -7.31
N ALA A 112 -3.46 -0.08 -7.87
CA ALA A 112 -3.12 0.10 -9.27
C ALA A 112 -3.85 -0.91 -10.17
N GLN A 113 -4.00 -2.14 -9.68
CA GLN A 113 -4.56 -3.25 -10.45
C GLN A 113 -5.01 -4.39 -9.53
N GLY A 114 -5.90 -5.25 -10.03
CA GLY A 114 -6.38 -6.41 -9.30
C GLY A 114 -7.22 -6.08 -8.07
N THR A 115 -7.11 -6.92 -7.05
CA THR A 115 -7.72 -6.70 -5.73
C THR A 115 -6.62 -6.32 -4.75
N CYS A 116 -6.79 -5.20 -4.07
CA CYS A 116 -5.83 -4.75 -3.07
C CYS A 116 -6.48 -4.63 -1.70
N THR A 117 -5.70 -4.86 -0.65
CA THR A 117 -6.04 -4.45 0.71
C THR A 117 -5.34 -3.15 1.01
N ASN A 118 -6.07 -2.02 1.04
CA ASN A 118 -5.45 -0.69 1.15
C ASN A 118 -4.46 -0.58 2.33
N PRO A 119 -3.28 0.04 2.15
CA PRO A 119 -2.29 0.20 3.20
C PRO A 119 -2.82 1.11 4.30
N THR A 120 -2.61 0.71 5.56
CA THR A 120 -2.85 1.58 6.72
C THR A 120 -1.54 2.22 7.16
N ASN A 121 -1.39 3.52 6.87
CA ASN A 121 -0.18 4.29 7.17
C ASN A 121 -0.29 5.01 8.53
N SER A 122 0.82 5.02 9.27
CA SER A 122 0.95 5.66 10.59
C SER A 122 1.97 6.79 10.63
N VAL A 123 2.66 7.07 9.52
CA VAL A 123 3.67 8.13 9.44
C VAL A 123 2.99 9.51 9.47
N SER A 124 3.51 10.41 10.31
CA SER A 124 3.04 11.81 10.40
C SER A 124 3.77 12.72 9.42
N TYR A 125 3.07 13.70 8.87
CA TYR A 125 3.62 14.70 7.95
C TYR A 125 3.45 16.12 8.50
N PRO A 126 4.36 17.07 8.19
CA PRO A 126 5.50 16.90 7.28
C PRO A 126 6.65 16.07 7.87
N LEU A 127 7.24 15.20 7.05
CA LEU A 127 8.40 14.39 7.39
C LEU A 127 9.61 14.91 6.62
N GLY A 128 10.67 15.30 7.32
CA GLY A 128 11.94 15.69 6.70
C GLY A 128 12.60 14.53 5.96
N VAL A 129 13.15 14.79 4.78
CA VAL A 129 13.98 13.81 4.06
C VAL A 129 15.43 14.02 4.49
N PRO A 130 16.06 13.04 5.18
CA PRO A 130 17.45 13.14 5.59
C PRO A 130 18.37 13.34 4.37
N ALA A 131 19.23 14.36 4.44
CA ALA A 131 20.18 14.64 3.37
C ALA A 131 21.60 14.93 3.88
N GLY A 132 22.60 14.65 3.06
CA GLY A 132 24.01 14.93 3.34
C GLY A 132 24.88 14.85 2.09
N GLY A 133 26.17 15.16 2.19
CA GLY A 133 27.11 15.01 1.06
C GLY A 133 27.12 13.57 0.51
N SER A 134 26.99 12.60 1.41
CA SER A 134 26.54 11.24 1.12
C SER A 134 25.18 11.03 1.76
N ALA A 135 24.36 10.13 1.19
CA ALA A 135 23.04 9.84 1.73
C ALA A 135 23.15 9.29 3.17
N PRO A 136 22.54 9.94 4.18
CA PRO A 136 22.53 9.47 5.55
C PRO A 136 21.56 8.28 5.73
N THR A 137 21.39 7.80 6.97
CA THR A 137 20.43 6.74 7.31
C THR A 137 19.02 7.12 6.87
N ALA A 138 18.38 6.21 6.14
CA ALA A 138 17.02 6.39 5.64
C ALA A 138 15.99 6.36 6.77
N VAL A 139 14.93 7.13 6.59
CA VAL A 139 13.77 7.16 7.49
C VAL A 139 12.55 6.60 6.80
N LYS A 140 11.67 6.00 7.58
CA LYS A 140 10.36 5.52 7.12
C LYS A 140 9.47 6.69 6.75
N PHE A 141 8.96 6.71 5.52
CA PHE A 141 8.08 7.78 5.04
C PHE A 141 6.66 7.32 4.72
N PHE A 142 6.43 6.02 4.59
CA PHE A 142 5.10 5.43 4.40
C PHE A 142 5.14 3.98 4.87
N ASN A 143 4.01 3.45 5.36
CA ASN A 143 3.91 2.04 5.70
C ASN A 143 2.52 1.45 5.40
N ALA A 144 2.51 0.14 5.22
CA ALA A 144 1.35 -0.71 5.38
C ALA A 144 1.49 -1.46 6.70
N ALA A 145 0.51 -1.30 7.60
CA ALA A 145 0.38 -2.14 8.79
C ALA A 145 0.18 -3.63 8.43
N ALA A 146 0.32 -4.51 9.42
CA ALA A 146 -0.07 -5.91 9.29
C ALA A 146 -1.52 -6.04 8.76
N ASP A 147 -1.76 -7.06 7.96
CA ASP A 147 -3.02 -7.35 7.26
C ASP A 147 -3.49 -6.22 6.30
N SER A 148 -2.58 -5.33 5.89
CA SER A 148 -2.83 -4.26 4.94
C SER A 148 -1.71 -4.14 3.90
N GLY A 149 -1.95 -3.40 2.82
CA GLY A 149 -0.96 -3.13 1.77
C GLY A 149 -0.64 -4.29 0.85
N MET A 150 -1.44 -5.36 0.86
CA MET A 150 -1.30 -6.47 -0.09
C MET A 150 -1.89 -6.08 -1.46
N GLY A 151 -1.18 -6.43 -2.53
CA GLY A 151 -1.49 -6.08 -3.92
C GLY A 151 -0.57 -4.99 -4.49
N ASP A 152 -0.93 -4.49 -5.66
CA ASP A 152 -0.16 -3.49 -6.42
C ASP A 152 -0.65 -2.06 -6.11
N PHE A 153 0.26 -1.17 -5.72
CA PHE A 153 -0.08 0.21 -5.38
C PHE A 153 0.72 1.23 -6.17
N THR A 154 0.03 2.27 -6.63
CA THR A 154 0.65 3.56 -6.97
C THR A 154 0.71 4.42 -5.72
N VAL A 155 1.93 4.73 -5.26
CA VAL A 155 2.19 5.62 -4.12
C VAL A 155 2.75 6.93 -4.65
N THR A 156 2.16 8.05 -4.24
CA THR A 156 2.54 9.39 -4.74
C THR A 156 2.84 10.35 -3.59
N PRO A 157 4.10 10.41 -3.11
CA PRO A 157 4.52 11.42 -2.15
C PRO A 157 4.61 12.80 -2.80
N THR A 158 4.16 13.83 -2.08
CA THR A 158 4.35 15.25 -2.40
C THR A 158 5.49 15.81 -1.55
N VAL A 159 6.58 16.21 -2.20
CA VAL A 159 7.77 16.77 -1.56
C VAL A 159 7.81 18.27 -1.75
N ARG A 160 7.99 19.00 -0.66
CA ARG A 160 8.33 20.43 -0.65
C ARG A 160 9.85 20.58 -0.56
N VAL A 161 10.38 21.53 -1.31
CA VAL A 161 11.80 21.92 -1.31
C VAL A 161 11.89 23.36 -0.85
N THR A 162 12.62 23.63 0.24
CA THR A 162 12.84 24.99 0.75
C THR A 162 14.09 25.58 0.11
N ILE A 163 13.92 26.58 -0.76
CA ILE A 163 15.00 27.32 -1.40
C ILE A 163 15.12 28.67 -0.70
N LEU A 164 16.19 28.86 0.06
CA LEU A 164 16.41 30.09 0.82
C LEU A 164 16.61 31.30 -0.10
N ALA A 165 16.20 32.48 0.37
CA ALA A 165 16.34 33.74 -0.38
C ALA A 165 17.79 34.05 -0.81
N ASN A 166 18.77 33.56 -0.06
CA ASN A 166 20.20 33.74 -0.31
C ASN A 166 20.86 32.56 -1.04
N ALA A 167 20.08 31.61 -1.58
CA ALA A 167 20.62 30.55 -2.42
C ALA A 167 21.25 31.13 -3.69
N TYR A 168 22.28 30.46 -4.22
CA TYR A 168 22.87 30.84 -5.49
C TYR A 168 22.00 30.37 -6.65
N ALA A 169 21.84 31.20 -7.68
CA ALA A 169 21.14 30.79 -8.90
C ALA A 169 21.94 29.68 -9.62
N GLY A 170 21.27 28.61 -10.02
CA GLY A 170 21.88 27.48 -10.70
C GLY A 170 21.01 26.23 -10.67
N THR A 171 21.47 25.18 -11.34
CA THR A 171 20.81 23.86 -11.30
C THR A 171 21.39 23.05 -10.16
N TYR A 172 20.55 22.70 -9.19
CA TYR A 172 20.91 21.80 -8.10
C TYR A 172 20.38 20.40 -8.38
N THR A 173 21.22 19.38 -8.21
CA THR A 173 20.82 17.98 -8.31
C THR A 173 20.98 17.29 -6.97
N SER A 174 20.10 16.31 -6.72
CA SER A 174 20.13 15.43 -5.54
C SER A 174 19.77 14.03 -6.01
N THR A 175 20.40 13.03 -5.41
CA THR A 175 20.06 11.62 -5.58
C THR A 175 19.17 11.21 -4.42
N VAL A 176 17.93 10.86 -4.70
CA VAL A 176 16.99 10.30 -3.70
C VAL A 176 17.08 8.77 -3.75
N THR A 177 17.30 8.15 -2.61
CA THR A 177 17.33 6.69 -2.46
C THR A 177 16.08 6.23 -1.74
N LEU A 178 15.39 5.28 -2.35
CA LEU A 178 14.15 4.70 -1.89
C LEU A 178 14.32 3.19 -1.72
N ALA A 179 13.67 2.62 -0.71
CA ALA A 179 13.65 1.17 -0.52
C ALA A 179 12.30 0.73 0.04
N VAL A 180 11.94 -0.53 -0.22
CA VAL A 180 10.83 -1.23 0.44
C VAL A 180 11.41 -2.32 1.32
N VAL A 181 10.86 -2.47 2.52
CA VAL A 181 11.27 -3.46 3.50
C VAL A 181 10.03 -4.17 4.03
N SER A 182 10.09 -5.49 4.19
CA SER A 182 9.01 -6.27 4.81
C SER A 182 8.85 -5.87 6.28
N GLY A 183 7.59 -5.80 6.73
CA GLY A 183 7.21 -5.34 8.05
C GLY A 183 6.92 -3.82 8.12
N PRO A 184 6.01 -3.37 8.99
CA PRO A 184 5.58 -1.97 9.05
C PRO A 184 6.62 -0.95 9.52
#